data_AF-A0A4Q1EXP9-F1
#
_entry.id   AF-A0A4Q1EXP9-F1
#
_cell.length_a   1.000
_cell.length_b   1.000
_cell.length_c   1.000
_cell.angle_alpha   90.00
_cell.angle_beta   90.00
_cell.angle_gamma   90.00
#
_symmetry.space_group_name_H-M   'P 1'
#
loop_
_entity.id
_entity.type
_entity.pdbx_description
1 polymer ?
#
loop_
_entity_poly.entity_id
_entity_poly.type
_entity_poly.pdbx_seq_one_letter_code
_entity_poly.pdbx_strand_id
1 'polypeptide(L)'
;MKSLLNIIKGITFSVFILGAISSCMARKEYERPKNVVDEKLFRTDMLPSDSASIANISWKEIFTDPILQGHISKALENNLDIRIALESINSAEAYLKQSKAAYQPTLSIGPNYTFQTQSINTQFGQIIGERRYVNQFDITASIGWEADIWGKLRAQEKAQLATYLGTVAAHKAVKSSLVSSIASAYYQLLTFDAQKRIITETIAVREKNLEATKALKTAGTVTEVAVQQSEALVFNAKSLLIDIDTQIQLLENTMSLLMGEPSHSIARSTLEGQNLPIDLKLGYPSQLLANRPDVMRAEYNLMNAFELTNAAKAQFYPTLKLTGSGGLQSVDIDHLFSVNSLFANVVAGLAQPILNKRQIKTNYDVSLANQETAYLNFRKTVLTAGKEVSDAIRVFSVQDSFIELKQKELDAYKKSVDYSQELVNYGMANYLEVLNASVNSLNAELNISNARYSKMKAAVELYQALGGGWK
;
A
#
# COMPACT_ATOMS: atom_id res chain seq x y z
N MET A 1 -1.28 67.46 13.18
CA MET A 1 -0.42 66.37 12.66
C MET A 1 0.02 65.35 13.72
N LYS A 2 0.52 65.76 14.91
CA LYS A 2 0.96 64.81 15.95
C LYS A 2 -0.16 63.93 16.57
N SER A 3 -1.40 64.42 16.70
CA SER A 3 -2.50 63.59 17.25
C SER A 3 -3.00 62.52 16.27
N LEU A 4 -3.07 62.83 14.96
CA LEU A 4 -3.40 61.87 13.91
C LEU A 4 -2.36 60.74 13.82
N LEU A 5 -1.08 61.07 13.96
CA LEU A 5 0.00 60.09 13.97
C LEU A 5 -0.07 59.15 15.20
N ASN A 6 -0.49 59.66 16.35
CA ASN A 6 -0.67 58.86 17.57
C ASN A 6 -1.93 57.99 17.52
N ILE A 7 -3.01 58.45 16.88
CA ILE A 7 -4.22 57.66 16.63
C ILE A 7 -3.91 56.52 15.65
N ILE A 8 -3.19 56.80 14.56
CA ILE A 8 -2.75 55.77 13.60
C ILE A 8 -1.84 54.74 14.29
N LYS A 9 -0.89 55.16 15.12
CA LYS A 9 -0.04 54.26 15.91
C LYS A 9 -0.82 53.42 16.93
N GLY A 10 -1.84 53.99 17.57
CA GLY A 10 -2.70 53.27 18.51
C GLY A 10 -3.58 52.23 17.82
N ILE A 11 -4.13 52.57 16.64
CA ILE A 11 -4.92 51.63 15.83
C ILE A 11 -4.04 50.52 15.26
N THR A 12 -2.84 50.83 14.75
CA THR A 12 -1.92 49.78 14.26
C THR A 12 -1.46 48.86 15.38
N PHE A 13 -1.19 49.39 16.58
CA PHE A 13 -0.80 48.59 17.74
C PHE A 13 -1.94 47.68 18.24
N SER A 14 -3.17 48.19 18.33
CA SER A 14 -4.34 47.38 18.71
C SER A 14 -4.70 46.31 17.67
N VAL A 15 -4.58 46.61 16.36
CA VAL A 15 -4.78 45.63 15.28
C VAL A 15 -3.70 44.55 15.33
N PHE A 16 -2.45 44.91 15.64
CA PHE A 16 -1.35 43.95 15.78
C PHE A 16 -1.56 43.01 16.98
N ILE A 17 -2.02 43.54 18.12
CA ILE A 17 -2.30 42.74 19.33
C ILE A 17 -3.51 41.81 19.12
N LEU A 18 -4.62 42.29 18.52
CA LEU A 18 -5.77 41.42 18.21
C LEU A 18 -5.42 40.33 17.19
N GLY A 19 -4.55 40.64 16.22
CA GLY A 19 -4.03 39.70 15.24
C GLY A 19 -3.14 38.62 15.87
N ALA A 20 -2.29 39.00 16.83
CA ALA A 20 -1.39 38.08 17.53
C ALA A 20 -2.11 37.10 18.47
N ILE A 21 -3.23 37.50 19.08
CA ILE A 21 -4.03 36.62 19.96
C ILE A 21 -4.90 35.66 19.12
N SER A 22 -5.36 36.10 17.94
CA SER A 22 -6.20 35.29 17.05
C SER A 22 -5.40 34.30 16.20
N SER A 23 -4.12 34.58 15.93
CA SER A 23 -3.24 33.70 15.14
C SER A 23 -2.98 32.34 15.79
N CYS A 24 -2.87 32.32 17.12
CA CYS A 24 -2.63 31.09 17.89
C CYS A 24 -3.90 30.21 18.01
N MET A 25 -5.11 30.79 17.84
CA MET A 25 -6.39 30.07 17.95
C MET A 25 -6.93 29.55 16.61
N ALA A 26 -6.39 29.99 15.47
CA ALA A 26 -6.96 29.66 14.16
C ALA A 26 -6.76 28.17 13.78
N ARG A 27 -5.59 27.62 14.12
CA ARG A 27 -5.16 26.25 13.80
C ARG A 27 -5.34 25.31 14.99
N LYS A 28 -5.79 24.09 14.72
CA LYS A 28 -5.76 22.99 15.70
C LYS A 28 -4.57 22.08 15.44
N GLU A 29 -4.00 21.52 16.50
CA GLU A 29 -2.99 20.47 16.38
C GLU A 29 -3.66 19.11 16.18
N TYR A 30 -3.00 18.24 15.41
CA TYR A 30 -3.49 16.89 15.21
C TYR A 30 -3.32 16.08 16.50
N GLU A 31 -4.43 15.52 16.99
CA GLU A 31 -4.43 14.54 18.06
C GLU A 31 -5.03 13.24 17.52
N ARG A 32 -4.36 12.12 17.80
CA ARG A 32 -4.85 10.80 17.39
C ARG A 32 -6.20 10.52 18.09
N PRO A 33 -7.24 10.07 17.35
CA PRO A 33 -8.50 9.66 17.95
C PRO A 33 -8.32 8.47 18.91
N LYS A 34 -8.69 8.64 20.18
CA LYS A 34 -8.51 7.63 21.24
C LYS A 34 -9.28 6.32 20.96
N ASN A 35 -10.47 6.43 20.37
CA ASN A 35 -11.41 5.32 20.22
C ASN A 35 -10.99 4.28 19.17
N VAL A 36 -9.99 4.55 18.32
CA VAL A 36 -9.57 3.63 17.24
C VAL A 36 -8.69 2.49 17.77
N VAL A 37 -7.98 2.72 18.88
CA VAL A 37 -6.96 1.79 19.41
C VAL A 37 -7.47 1.00 20.62
N ASP A 38 -8.53 1.49 21.25
CA ASP A 38 -9.10 0.96 22.50
C ASP A 38 -10.13 -0.15 22.26
N GLU A 39 -10.41 -0.49 20.99
CA GLU A 39 -11.25 -1.63 20.64
C GLU A 39 -10.47 -2.94 20.94
N LYS A 40 -11.15 -4.00 21.41
CA LYS A 40 -10.57 -5.35 21.47
C LYS A 40 -10.36 -5.86 20.04
N LEU A 41 -9.28 -5.40 19.39
CA LEU A 41 -9.08 -5.53 17.94
C LEU A 41 -8.93 -6.98 17.45
N PHE A 42 -8.52 -7.89 18.34
CA PHE A 42 -8.43 -9.31 18.01
C PHE A 42 -9.17 -10.16 19.02
N ARG A 43 -9.59 -11.33 18.55
CA ARG A 43 -10.12 -12.43 19.38
C ARG A 43 -8.95 -13.08 20.13
N THR A 44 -8.46 -12.40 21.18
CA THR A 44 -7.31 -12.81 21.99
C THR A 44 -7.67 -13.75 23.15
N ASP A 45 -8.93 -14.15 23.25
CA ASP A 45 -9.48 -15.00 24.32
C ASP A 45 -8.72 -16.35 24.52
N MET A 46 -7.79 -16.69 23.61
CA MET A 46 -7.05 -17.95 23.59
C MET A 46 -5.51 -17.81 23.65
N LEU A 47 -4.91 -16.61 23.73
CA LEU A 47 -3.45 -16.46 23.55
C LEU A 47 -2.76 -15.58 24.60
N PRO A 48 -1.51 -15.91 25.01
CA PRO A 48 -0.74 -15.08 25.94
C PRO A 48 -0.43 -13.71 25.35
N SER A 49 -0.75 -12.66 26.09
CA SER A 49 -0.30 -11.30 25.79
C SER A 49 1.17 -11.14 26.20
N ASP A 50 2.09 -11.10 25.23
CA ASP A 50 3.51 -10.82 25.47
C ASP A 50 3.86 -9.41 24.95
N SER A 51 4.83 -8.77 25.61
CA SER A 51 5.46 -7.54 25.13
C SER A 51 6.33 -7.74 23.89
N ALA A 52 6.89 -8.94 23.72
CA ALA A 52 7.61 -9.36 22.53
C ALA A 52 6.63 -9.72 21.41
N SER A 53 6.87 -9.18 20.21
CA SER A 53 6.07 -9.46 19.01
C SER A 53 6.96 -10.02 17.91
N ILE A 54 6.47 -11.07 17.24
CA ILE A 54 7.11 -11.67 16.06
C ILE A 54 7.36 -10.65 14.93
N ALA A 55 6.62 -9.54 14.90
CA ALA A 55 6.83 -8.45 13.93
C ALA A 55 8.18 -7.72 14.09
N ASN A 56 8.86 -7.91 15.23
CA ASN A 56 10.19 -7.36 15.46
C ASN A 56 11.32 -8.32 15.06
N ILE A 57 10.99 -9.58 14.78
CA ILE A 57 11.95 -10.60 14.37
C ILE A 57 12.26 -10.42 12.88
N SER A 58 13.53 -10.59 12.48
CA SER A 58 13.88 -10.53 11.07
C SER A 58 13.23 -11.68 10.31
N TRP A 59 12.81 -11.43 9.07
CA TRP A 59 12.27 -12.48 8.21
C TRP A 59 13.27 -13.64 8.02
N LYS A 60 14.58 -13.38 8.15
CA LYS A 60 15.64 -14.39 8.09
C LYS A 60 15.57 -15.42 9.23
N GLU A 61 15.05 -15.03 10.39
CA GLU A 61 14.88 -15.94 11.53
C GLU A 61 13.57 -16.73 11.44
N ILE A 62 12.57 -16.18 10.74
CA ILE A 62 11.27 -16.84 10.52
C ILE A 62 11.34 -17.88 9.41
N PHE A 63 11.96 -17.51 8.28
CA PHE A 63 12.11 -18.39 7.12
C PHE A 63 13.47 -19.06 7.16
N THR A 64 13.55 -20.28 7.70
CA THR A 64 14.83 -20.95 7.98
C THR A 64 15.45 -21.62 6.76
N ASP A 65 14.70 -21.81 5.67
CA ASP A 65 15.22 -22.41 4.43
C ASP A 65 16.17 -21.44 3.71
N PRO A 66 17.47 -21.80 3.54
CA PRO A 66 18.45 -20.92 2.91
C PRO A 66 18.15 -20.62 1.44
N ILE A 67 17.48 -21.53 0.72
CA ILE A 67 17.09 -21.30 -0.67
C ILE A 67 16.00 -20.23 -0.73
N LEU A 68 14.99 -20.34 0.14
CA LEU A 68 13.95 -19.32 0.27
C LEU A 68 14.55 -17.96 0.67
N GLN A 69 15.48 -17.93 1.61
CA GLN A 69 16.14 -16.68 2.00
C GLN A 69 16.90 -16.03 0.84
N GLY A 70 17.51 -16.83 -0.03
CA GLY A 70 18.15 -16.38 -1.26
C GLY A 70 17.16 -15.70 -2.20
N HIS A 71 16.01 -16.33 -2.45
CA HIS A 71 14.94 -15.76 -3.29
C HIS A 71 14.37 -14.46 -2.72
N ILE A 72 14.11 -14.41 -1.41
CA ILE A 72 13.64 -13.19 -0.74
C ILE A 72 14.65 -12.06 -0.86
N SER A 73 15.93 -12.33 -0.61
CA SER A 73 17.00 -11.31 -0.72
C SER A 73 17.08 -10.75 -2.13
N LYS A 74 17.09 -11.65 -3.13
CA LYS A 74 17.13 -11.29 -4.54
C LYS A 74 15.91 -10.45 -4.96
N ALA A 75 14.71 -10.82 -4.50
CA ALA A 75 13.50 -10.06 -4.74
C ALA A 75 13.57 -8.66 -4.12
N LEU A 76 14.03 -8.53 -2.87
CA LEU A 76 14.16 -7.23 -2.21
C LEU A 76 15.13 -6.27 -2.93
N GLU A 77 16.15 -6.80 -3.63
CA GLU A 77 17.14 -6.01 -4.38
C GLU A 77 16.66 -5.62 -5.79
N ASN A 78 15.93 -6.51 -6.46
CA ASN A 78 15.65 -6.38 -7.89
C ASN A 78 14.18 -6.06 -8.22
N ASN A 79 13.25 -6.27 -7.30
CA ASN A 79 11.82 -6.08 -7.55
C ASN A 79 11.49 -4.65 -8.01
N LEU A 80 10.68 -4.57 -9.06
CA LEU A 80 10.33 -3.30 -9.70
C LEU A 80 9.33 -2.47 -8.88
N ASP A 81 8.42 -3.10 -8.13
CA ASP A 81 7.45 -2.37 -7.28
C ASP A 81 8.16 -1.65 -6.12
N ILE A 82 9.22 -2.23 -5.57
CA ILE A 82 10.08 -1.55 -4.58
C ILE A 82 10.70 -0.29 -5.19
N ARG A 83 11.23 -0.39 -6.42
CA ARG A 83 11.83 0.75 -7.13
C ARG A 83 10.81 1.83 -7.46
N ILE A 84 9.61 1.45 -7.91
CA ILE A 84 8.48 2.37 -8.14
C ILE A 84 8.07 3.09 -6.84
N ALA A 85 8.03 2.36 -5.73
CA ALA A 85 7.73 2.94 -4.42
C ALA A 85 8.82 3.92 -3.95
N LEU A 86 10.09 3.67 -4.25
CA LEU A 86 11.18 4.63 -4.01
C LEU A 86 11.00 5.92 -4.82
N GLU A 87 10.63 5.84 -6.11
CA GLU A 87 10.36 7.04 -6.91
C GLU A 87 9.14 7.83 -6.40
N SER A 88 8.16 7.13 -5.84
CA SER A 88 7.02 7.79 -5.18
C SER A 88 7.47 8.57 -3.92
N ILE A 89 8.47 8.07 -3.19
CA ILE A 89 9.09 8.79 -2.07
C ILE A 89 9.82 10.03 -2.59
N ASN A 90 10.65 9.89 -3.63
CA ASN A 90 11.39 11.01 -4.23
C ASN A 90 10.45 12.13 -4.69
N SER A 91 9.35 11.77 -5.36
CA SER A 91 8.32 12.71 -5.80
C SER A 91 7.66 13.43 -4.61
N ALA A 92 7.25 12.69 -3.58
CA ALA A 92 6.65 13.29 -2.39
C ALA A 92 7.62 14.20 -1.62
N GLU A 93 8.91 13.85 -1.58
CA GLU A 93 9.96 14.69 -0.99
C GLU A 93 10.14 15.99 -1.77
N ALA A 94 10.10 15.95 -3.10
CA ALA A 94 10.17 17.15 -3.94
C ALA A 94 8.99 18.10 -3.68
N TYR A 95 7.76 17.57 -3.56
CA TYR A 95 6.59 18.36 -3.17
C TYR A 95 6.70 18.92 -1.74
N LEU A 96 7.27 18.17 -0.80
CA LEU A 96 7.55 18.68 0.55
C LEU A 96 8.57 19.83 0.51
N LYS A 97 9.64 19.71 -0.27
CA LYS A 97 10.63 20.79 -0.49
C LYS A 97 9.96 22.03 -1.09
N GLN A 98 9.08 21.85 -2.08
CA GLN A 98 8.30 22.96 -2.65
C GLN A 98 7.42 23.64 -1.59
N SER A 99 6.73 22.87 -0.75
CA SER A 99 5.88 23.44 0.30
C SER A 99 6.69 24.19 1.36
N LYS A 100 7.93 23.77 1.65
CA LYS A 100 8.86 24.50 2.51
C LYS A 100 9.41 25.77 1.83
N ALA A 101 9.54 25.76 0.51
CA ALA A 101 9.94 26.94 -0.25
C ALA A 101 8.81 27.98 -0.36
N ALA A 102 7.54 27.61 -0.12
CA ALA A 102 6.40 28.52 -0.21
C ALA A 102 6.44 29.70 0.78
N TYR A 103 7.26 29.64 1.83
CA TYR A 103 7.49 30.76 2.74
C TYR A 103 8.46 31.82 2.18
N GLN A 104 9.19 31.48 1.10
CA GLN A 104 10.12 32.38 0.44
C GLN A 104 9.38 33.28 -0.56
N PRO A 105 9.90 34.48 -0.83
CA PRO A 105 9.32 35.33 -1.87
C PRO A 105 9.51 34.72 -3.26
N THR A 106 8.53 34.94 -4.14
CA THR A 106 8.66 34.69 -5.58
C THR A 106 9.23 35.93 -6.24
N LEU A 107 10.29 35.78 -7.02
CA LEU A 107 10.88 36.83 -7.85
C LEU A 107 10.66 36.50 -9.33
N SER A 108 10.13 37.45 -10.10
CA SER A 108 10.05 37.40 -11.55
C SER A 108 10.72 38.63 -12.14
N ILE A 109 11.30 38.51 -13.33
CA ILE A 109 11.82 39.64 -14.11
C ILE A 109 11.46 39.44 -15.57
N GLY A 110 11.03 40.50 -16.24
CA GLY A 110 10.71 40.42 -17.66
C GLY A 110 10.65 41.78 -18.33
N PRO A 111 11.02 41.85 -19.62
CA PRO A 111 10.73 43.00 -20.45
C PRO A 111 9.25 42.99 -20.88
N ASN A 112 8.60 44.15 -20.91
CA ASN A 112 7.28 44.34 -21.48
C ASN A 112 7.29 45.51 -22.46
N TYR A 113 6.44 45.40 -23.48
CA TYR A 113 6.11 46.49 -24.39
C TYR A 113 4.59 46.68 -24.37
N THR A 114 4.16 47.88 -24.02
CA THR A 114 2.75 48.26 -24.03
C THR A 114 2.54 49.35 -25.08
N PHE A 115 1.67 49.09 -26.04
CA PHE A 115 1.14 50.09 -26.95
C PHE A 115 -0.29 50.43 -26.53
N GLN A 116 -0.55 51.70 -26.23
CA GLN A 116 -1.88 52.18 -25.89
C GLN A 116 -2.30 53.33 -26.80
N THR A 117 -3.49 53.23 -27.37
CA THR A 117 -4.17 54.37 -27.98
C THR A 117 -5.22 54.91 -27.01
N GLN A 118 -5.13 56.19 -26.66
CA GLN A 118 -6.11 56.82 -25.79
C GLN A 118 -7.24 57.42 -26.64
N SER A 119 -8.48 57.03 -26.34
CA SER A 119 -9.65 57.60 -26.99
C SER A 119 -9.80 59.08 -26.64
N ILE A 120 -10.16 59.88 -27.64
CA ILE A 120 -10.44 61.32 -27.51
C ILE A 120 -11.62 61.61 -26.56
N ASN A 121 -12.46 60.60 -26.28
CA ASN A 121 -13.59 60.72 -25.37
C ASN A 121 -13.26 60.35 -23.91
N THR A 122 -11.98 60.15 -23.57
CA THR A 122 -11.54 59.96 -22.17
C THR A 122 -11.30 61.32 -21.50
N GLN A 123 -11.28 61.36 -20.17
CA GLN A 123 -10.99 62.60 -19.41
C GLN A 123 -9.69 63.28 -19.88
N PHE A 124 -8.64 62.49 -20.14
CA PHE A 124 -7.36 62.99 -20.66
C PHE A 124 -7.43 63.32 -22.17
N GLY A 125 -8.19 62.54 -22.95
CA GLY A 125 -8.37 62.74 -24.39
C GLY A 125 -9.16 64.02 -24.73
N GLN A 126 -10.13 64.41 -23.92
CA GLN A 126 -10.89 65.66 -24.10
C GLN A 126 -10.06 66.90 -23.75
N ILE A 127 -9.13 66.78 -22.78
CA ILE A 127 -8.21 67.87 -22.40
C ILE A 127 -7.16 68.11 -23.50
N ILE A 128 -6.63 67.04 -24.09
CA ILE A 128 -5.61 67.13 -25.14
C ILE A 128 -6.24 67.47 -26.50
N GLY A 129 -7.49 67.06 -26.75
CA GLY A 129 -8.22 67.32 -27.99
C GLY A 129 -7.79 66.43 -29.18
N GLU A 130 -6.81 65.54 -28.99
CA GLU A 130 -6.26 64.67 -30.03
C GLU A 130 -6.05 63.24 -29.54
N ARG A 131 -6.02 62.30 -30.50
CA ARG A 131 -5.76 60.89 -30.19
C ARG A 131 -4.28 60.68 -29.87
N ARG A 132 -3.98 60.24 -28.64
CA ARG A 132 -2.61 59.98 -28.20
C ARG A 132 -2.23 58.52 -28.38
N TYR A 133 -1.03 58.29 -28.92
CA TYR A 133 -0.37 57.00 -28.99
C TYR A 133 0.75 56.97 -27.95
N VAL A 134 0.71 55.98 -27.05
CA VAL A 134 1.71 55.82 -26.00
C VAL A 134 2.39 54.49 -26.21
N ASN A 135 3.69 54.55 -26.46
CA ASN A 135 4.58 53.42 -26.36
C ASN A 135 5.15 53.41 -24.94
N GLN A 136 5.22 52.24 -24.33
CA GLN A 136 5.92 52.07 -23.06
C GLN A 136 6.76 50.79 -23.14
N PHE A 137 8.03 50.94 -22.82
CA PHE A 137 8.98 49.86 -22.65
C PHE A 137 9.32 49.78 -21.17
N ASP A 138 9.24 48.59 -20.58
CA ASP A 138 9.70 48.37 -19.21
C ASP A 138 10.47 47.06 -19.08
N ILE A 139 11.45 47.05 -18.18
CA ILE A 139 12.07 45.83 -17.65
C ILE A 139 11.74 45.83 -16.18
N THR A 140 10.80 44.98 -15.78
CA THR A 140 10.25 44.99 -14.43
C THR A 140 10.65 43.71 -13.70
N ALA A 141 11.32 43.87 -12.56
CA ALA A 141 11.45 42.83 -11.56
C ALA A 141 10.31 42.97 -10.54
N SER A 142 9.58 41.89 -10.26
CA SER A 142 8.50 41.83 -9.29
C SER A 142 8.79 40.79 -8.23
N ILE A 143 8.65 41.16 -6.96
CA ILE A 143 8.77 40.28 -5.81
C ILE A 143 7.42 40.18 -5.10
N GLY A 144 7.00 38.96 -4.77
CA GLY A 144 5.75 38.70 -4.05
C GLY A 144 5.98 37.77 -2.87
N TRP A 145 5.43 38.12 -1.71
CA TRP A 145 5.54 37.33 -0.47
C TRP A 145 4.22 37.34 0.30
N GLU A 146 3.85 36.20 0.88
CA GLU A 146 2.65 36.03 1.72
C GLU A 146 3.09 35.70 3.15
N ALA A 147 2.61 36.47 4.13
CA ALA A 147 2.91 36.21 5.53
C ALA A 147 1.96 35.14 6.08
N ASP A 148 2.51 34.08 6.68
CA ASP A 148 1.71 32.98 7.26
C ASP A 148 1.20 33.30 8.68
N ILE A 149 0.30 34.28 8.78
CA ILE A 149 -0.25 34.74 10.06
C ILE A 149 -1.21 33.69 10.67
N TRP A 150 -2.00 33.04 9.83
CA TRP A 150 -3.08 32.13 10.25
C TRP A 150 -2.72 30.65 10.12
N GLY A 151 -1.47 30.34 9.77
CA GLY A 151 -0.98 28.98 9.63
C GLY A 151 -1.47 28.24 8.39
N LYS A 152 -1.89 28.95 7.33
CA LYS A 152 -2.29 28.36 6.05
C LYS A 152 -1.12 27.64 5.39
N LEU A 153 0.03 28.31 5.26
CA LEU A 153 1.22 27.72 4.63
C LEU A 153 1.78 26.60 5.51
N ARG A 154 1.78 26.78 6.84
CA ARG A 154 2.20 25.76 7.80
C ARG A 154 1.27 24.55 7.90
N ALA A 155 -0.01 24.70 7.59
CA ALA A 155 -0.93 23.58 7.45
C ALA A 155 -0.66 22.82 6.14
N GLN A 156 -0.46 23.53 5.03
CA GLN A 156 -0.08 22.92 3.74
C GLN A 156 1.25 22.16 3.82
N GLU A 157 2.26 22.71 4.51
CA GLU A 157 3.54 22.05 4.74
C GLU A 157 3.37 20.76 5.55
N LYS A 158 2.62 20.80 6.67
CA LYS A 158 2.37 19.59 7.47
C LYS A 158 1.54 18.56 6.71
N ALA A 159 0.61 18.99 5.86
CA ALA A 159 -0.13 18.09 4.98
C ALA A 159 0.82 17.35 4.02
N GLN A 160 1.76 18.06 3.39
CA GLN A 160 2.75 17.42 2.51
C GLN A 160 3.80 16.59 3.24
N LEU A 161 4.13 16.94 4.48
CA LEU A 161 4.94 16.08 5.34
C LEU A 161 4.22 14.76 5.61
N ALA A 162 2.92 14.80 5.94
CA ALA A 162 2.13 13.60 6.14
C ALA A 162 2.05 12.76 4.85
N THR A 163 1.87 13.38 3.68
CA THR A 163 1.96 12.70 2.37
C THR A 163 3.28 11.95 2.19
N TYR A 164 4.41 12.61 2.45
CA TYR A 164 5.75 12.03 2.36
C TYR A 164 5.94 10.85 3.35
N LEU A 165 5.52 11.01 4.60
CA LEU A 165 5.59 9.91 5.57
C LEU A 165 4.67 8.73 5.17
N GLY A 166 3.54 9.04 4.53
CA GLY A 166 2.64 8.06 3.93
C GLY A 166 3.29 7.24 2.81
N THR A 167 4.10 7.85 1.94
CA THR A 167 4.84 7.11 0.89
C THR A 167 5.96 6.26 1.48
N VAL A 168 6.64 6.73 2.53
CA VAL A 168 7.61 5.90 3.28
C VAL A 168 6.95 4.67 3.90
N ALA A 169 5.76 4.84 4.49
CA ALA A 169 4.96 3.73 5.00
C ALA A 169 4.48 2.79 3.87
N ALA A 170 4.10 3.32 2.71
CA ALA A 170 3.74 2.53 1.54
C ALA A 170 4.90 1.65 1.05
N HIS A 171 6.12 2.19 0.99
CA HIS A 171 7.31 1.42 0.61
C HIS A 171 7.59 0.26 1.58
N LYS A 172 7.41 0.48 2.89
CA LYS A 172 7.48 -0.61 3.88
C LYS A 172 6.39 -1.66 3.64
N ALA A 173 5.16 -1.26 3.31
CA ALA A 173 4.08 -2.20 2.98
C ALA A 173 4.43 -3.07 1.76
N VAL A 174 5.00 -2.45 0.71
CA VAL A 174 5.46 -3.17 -0.49
C VAL A 174 6.53 -4.20 -0.14
N LYS A 175 7.54 -3.84 0.67
CA LYS A 175 8.56 -4.79 1.14
C LYS A 175 7.95 -5.96 1.90
N SER A 176 7.09 -5.68 2.89
CA SER A 176 6.42 -6.71 3.70
C SER A 176 5.57 -7.65 2.84
N SER A 177 4.81 -7.08 1.89
CA SER A 177 4.00 -7.86 0.95
C SER A 177 4.87 -8.72 0.04
N LEU A 178 5.98 -8.20 -0.49
CA LEU A 178 6.88 -8.95 -1.36
C LEU A 178 7.47 -10.17 -0.65
N VAL A 179 7.96 -9.98 0.58
CA VAL A 179 8.47 -11.08 1.42
C VAL A 179 7.40 -12.16 1.62
N SER A 180 6.18 -11.76 1.97
CA SER A 180 5.04 -12.66 2.15
C SER A 180 4.65 -13.40 0.87
N SER A 181 4.61 -12.70 -0.26
CA SER A 181 4.28 -13.26 -1.57
C SER A 181 5.32 -14.28 -2.04
N ILE A 182 6.61 -13.98 -1.91
CA ILE A 182 7.69 -14.91 -2.25
C ILE A 182 7.64 -16.16 -1.35
N ALA A 183 7.50 -15.99 -0.04
CA ALA A 183 7.43 -17.13 0.89
C ALA A 183 6.22 -18.02 0.62
N SER A 184 5.04 -17.42 0.43
CA SER A 184 3.81 -18.17 0.10
C SER A 184 3.92 -18.89 -1.24
N ALA A 185 4.44 -18.22 -2.27
CA ALA A 185 4.66 -18.82 -3.59
C ALA A 185 5.66 -19.98 -3.51
N TYR A 186 6.75 -19.82 -2.76
CA TYR A 186 7.74 -20.88 -2.58
C TYR A 186 7.13 -22.12 -1.89
N TYR A 187 6.37 -21.95 -0.81
CA TYR A 187 5.70 -23.07 -0.15
C TYR A 187 4.64 -23.74 -1.05
N GLN A 188 3.92 -22.96 -1.85
CA GLN A 188 2.98 -23.51 -2.84
C GLN A 188 3.72 -24.34 -3.90
N LEU A 189 4.89 -23.89 -4.32
CA LEU A 189 5.73 -24.57 -5.29
C LEU A 189 6.22 -25.92 -4.75
N LEU A 190 6.75 -25.94 -3.52
CA LEU A 190 7.11 -27.17 -2.81
C LEU A 190 5.92 -28.14 -2.67
N THR A 191 4.72 -27.60 -2.50
CA THR A 191 3.48 -28.38 -2.40
C THR A 191 3.12 -29.02 -3.74
N PHE A 192 3.28 -28.30 -4.85
CA PHE A 192 3.09 -28.85 -6.18
C PHE A 192 4.13 -29.93 -6.52
N ASP A 193 5.39 -29.78 -6.09
CA ASP A 193 6.40 -30.82 -6.26
C ASP A 193 6.06 -32.10 -5.48
N ALA A 194 5.56 -31.95 -4.24
CA ALA A 194 5.07 -33.08 -3.46
C ALA A 194 3.86 -33.77 -4.13
N GLN A 195 2.90 -32.98 -4.65
CA GLN A 195 1.74 -33.52 -5.37
C GLN A 195 2.12 -34.20 -6.67
N LYS A 196 3.06 -33.63 -7.44
CA LYS A 196 3.62 -34.25 -8.64
C LYS A 196 4.24 -35.60 -8.32
N ARG A 197 5.00 -35.71 -7.24
CA ARG A 197 5.55 -36.99 -6.77
C ARG A 197 4.44 -38.00 -6.44
N ILE A 198 3.45 -37.61 -5.64
CA ILE A 198 2.29 -38.46 -5.27
C ILE A 198 1.53 -38.95 -6.52
N ILE A 199 1.26 -38.06 -7.47
CA ILE A 199 0.55 -38.39 -8.71
C ILE A 199 1.39 -39.35 -9.57
N THR A 200 2.71 -39.13 -9.66
CA THR A 200 3.62 -40.01 -10.41
C THR A 200 3.66 -41.42 -9.83
N GLU A 201 3.78 -41.54 -8.50
CA GLU A 201 3.69 -42.82 -7.79
C GLU A 201 2.32 -43.48 -8.01
N THR A 202 1.24 -42.69 -8.01
CA THR A 202 -0.12 -43.18 -8.25
C THR A 202 -0.32 -43.68 -9.68
N ILE A 203 0.25 -43.02 -10.69
CA ILE A 203 0.23 -43.49 -12.08
C ILE A 203 0.87 -44.88 -12.16
N ALA A 204 2.06 -45.05 -11.58
CA ALA A 204 2.76 -46.33 -11.59
C ALA A 204 1.95 -47.45 -10.91
N VAL A 205 1.28 -47.15 -9.79
CA VAL A 205 0.38 -48.12 -9.12
C VAL A 205 -0.84 -48.43 -9.99
N ARG A 206 -1.50 -47.41 -10.56
CA ARG A 206 -2.69 -47.60 -11.41
C ARG A 206 -2.39 -48.38 -12.69
N GLU A 207 -1.22 -48.20 -13.28
CA GLU A 207 -0.79 -48.96 -14.46
C GLU A 207 -0.59 -50.45 -14.14
N LYS A 208 0.05 -50.77 -13.01
CA LYS A 208 0.17 -52.16 -12.52
C LYS A 208 -1.19 -52.79 -12.23
N ASN A 209 -2.09 -52.02 -11.60
CA ASN A 209 -3.45 -52.44 -11.30
C ASN A 209 -4.27 -52.71 -12.57
N LEU A 210 -4.11 -51.88 -13.62
CA LEU A 210 -4.72 -52.11 -14.93
C LEU A 210 -4.22 -53.40 -15.58
N GLU A 211 -2.92 -53.67 -15.52
CA GLU A 211 -2.33 -54.92 -16.01
C GLU A 211 -2.91 -56.15 -15.30
N ALA A 212 -2.95 -56.11 -13.96
CA ALA A 212 -3.55 -57.16 -13.14
C ALA A 212 -5.04 -57.36 -13.46
N THR A 213 -5.81 -56.27 -13.63
CA THR A 213 -7.24 -56.34 -13.99
C THR A 213 -7.44 -56.98 -15.36
N LYS A 214 -6.59 -56.67 -16.35
CA LYS A 214 -6.62 -57.32 -17.68
C LYS A 214 -6.33 -58.82 -17.59
N ALA A 215 -5.39 -59.23 -16.75
CA ALA A 215 -5.09 -60.64 -16.51
C ALA A 215 -6.28 -61.36 -15.83
N LEU A 216 -6.87 -60.76 -14.80
CA LEU A 216 -8.05 -61.29 -14.10
C LEU A 216 -9.27 -61.38 -15.01
N LYS A 217 -9.45 -60.45 -15.96
CA LYS A 217 -10.50 -60.52 -16.98
C LYS A 217 -10.28 -61.72 -17.90
N THR A 218 -9.05 -61.94 -18.35
CA THR A 218 -8.69 -63.12 -19.17
C THR A 218 -8.93 -64.43 -18.42
N ALA A 219 -8.73 -64.44 -17.10
CA ALA A 219 -9.03 -65.57 -16.23
C ALA A 219 -10.54 -65.72 -15.88
N GLY A 220 -11.40 -64.80 -16.33
CA GLY A 220 -12.84 -64.82 -16.05
C GLY A 220 -13.24 -64.36 -14.65
N THR A 221 -12.32 -63.77 -13.88
CA THR A 221 -12.55 -63.32 -12.49
C THR A 221 -13.21 -61.95 -12.41
N VAL A 222 -12.94 -61.06 -13.38
CA VAL A 222 -13.53 -59.70 -13.45
C VAL A 222 -14.10 -59.42 -14.85
N THR A 223 -14.87 -58.34 -14.96
CA THR A 223 -15.55 -57.95 -16.22
C THR A 223 -14.76 -56.92 -17.02
N GLU A 224 -15.14 -56.72 -18.28
CA GLU A 224 -14.59 -55.63 -19.11
C GLU A 224 -14.83 -54.24 -18.48
N VAL A 225 -15.91 -54.07 -17.71
CA VAL A 225 -16.20 -52.81 -17.01
C VAL A 225 -15.06 -52.47 -16.04
N ALA A 226 -14.53 -53.45 -15.31
CA ALA A 226 -13.41 -53.23 -14.38
C ALA A 226 -12.13 -52.77 -15.12
N VAL A 227 -11.87 -53.34 -16.31
CA VAL A 227 -10.73 -52.94 -17.16
C VAL A 227 -10.88 -51.49 -17.61
N GLN A 228 -12.05 -51.13 -18.16
CA GLN A 228 -12.32 -49.77 -18.65
C GLN A 228 -12.28 -48.73 -17.51
N GLN A 229 -12.77 -49.07 -16.32
CA GLN A 229 -12.67 -48.20 -15.14
C GLN A 229 -11.22 -48.01 -14.67
N SER A 230 -10.43 -49.08 -14.63
CA SER A 230 -9.01 -49.00 -14.26
C SER A 230 -8.22 -48.18 -15.28
N GLU A 231 -8.53 -48.30 -16.57
CA GLU A 231 -7.90 -47.54 -17.65
C GLU A 231 -8.26 -46.05 -17.56
N ALA A 232 -9.52 -45.73 -17.30
CA ALA A 232 -9.96 -44.36 -17.06
C ALA A 232 -9.21 -43.70 -15.88
N LEU A 233 -8.93 -44.45 -14.80
CA LEU A 233 -8.16 -43.93 -13.67
C LEU A 233 -6.68 -43.66 -14.01
N VAL A 234 -6.06 -44.47 -14.88
CA VAL A 234 -4.71 -44.18 -15.39
C VAL A 234 -4.72 -42.86 -16.17
N PHE A 235 -5.67 -42.68 -17.10
CA PHE A 235 -5.77 -41.45 -17.87
C PHE A 235 -6.09 -40.22 -17.01
N ASN A 236 -6.96 -40.36 -16.02
CA ASN A 236 -7.23 -39.30 -15.05
C ASN A 236 -5.95 -38.89 -14.30
N ALA A 237 -5.16 -39.83 -13.78
CA ALA A 237 -3.92 -39.50 -13.08
C ALA A 237 -2.89 -38.83 -14.00
N LYS A 238 -2.76 -39.29 -15.25
CA LYS A 238 -1.92 -38.65 -16.28
C LYS A 238 -2.37 -37.22 -16.60
N SER A 239 -3.69 -36.97 -16.67
CA SER A 239 -4.19 -35.60 -16.84
C SER A 239 -3.89 -34.69 -15.65
N LEU A 240 -3.97 -35.21 -14.42
CA LEU A 240 -3.58 -34.45 -13.22
C LEU A 240 -2.09 -34.12 -13.20
N LEU A 241 -1.25 -35.00 -13.73
CA LEU A 241 0.19 -34.72 -13.88
C LEU A 241 0.46 -33.56 -14.85
N ILE A 242 -0.29 -33.47 -15.95
CA ILE A 242 -0.17 -32.35 -16.89
C ILE A 242 -0.62 -31.04 -16.24
N ASP A 243 -1.70 -31.07 -15.46
CA ASP A 243 -2.18 -29.89 -14.74
C ASP A 243 -1.16 -29.41 -13.70
N ILE A 244 -0.62 -30.32 -12.86
CA ILE A 244 0.36 -29.94 -11.84
C ILE A 244 1.65 -29.39 -12.46
N ASP A 245 2.12 -29.96 -13.57
CA ASP A 245 3.28 -29.44 -14.31
C ASP A 245 3.03 -28.03 -14.85
N THR A 246 1.80 -27.76 -15.30
CA THR A 246 1.38 -26.43 -15.74
C THR A 246 1.38 -25.45 -14.58
N GLN A 247 0.80 -25.83 -13.42
CA GLN A 247 0.78 -24.98 -12.23
C GLN A 247 2.17 -24.66 -11.70
N ILE A 248 3.10 -25.62 -11.75
CA ILE A 248 4.51 -25.40 -11.40
C ILE A 248 5.10 -24.30 -12.28
N GLN A 249 4.99 -24.40 -13.60
CA GLN A 249 5.56 -23.40 -14.52
C GLN A 249 4.93 -22.01 -14.35
N LEU A 250 3.61 -21.93 -14.17
CA LEU A 250 2.93 -20.65 -13.94
C LEU A 250 3.39 -19.97 -12.65
N LEU A 251 3.63 -20.76 -11.60
CA LEU A 251 4.12 -20.26 -10.33
C LEU A 251 5.61 -19.85 -10.40
N GLU A 252 6.43 -20.62 -11.11
CA GLU A 252 7.83 -20.26 -11.42
C GLU A 252 7.90 -18.91 -12.17
N ASN A 253 7.03 -18.71 -13.16
CA ASN A 253 6.91 -17.45 -13.89
C ASN A 253 6.53 -16.28 -12.96
N THR A 254 5.58 -16.52 -12.05
CA THR A 254 5.16 -15.52 -11.07
C THR A 254 6.30 -15.16 -10.12
N MET A 255 7.04 -16.15 -9.61
CA MET A 255 8.21 -15.90 -8.75
C MET A 255 9.33 -15.17 -9.49
N SER A 256 9.60 -15.54 -10.74
CA SER A 256 10.61 -14.85 -11.58
C SER A 256 10.26 -13.36 -11.73
N LEU A 257 8.99 -13.04 -12.00
CA LEU A 257 8.49 -11.67 -12.06
C LEU A 257 8.70 -10.91 -10.73
N LEU A 258 8.35 -11.54 -9.61
CA LEU A 258 8.54 -10.94 -8.28
C LEU A 258 10.02 -10.68 -7.96
N MET A 259 10.92 -11.52 -8.46
CA MET A 259 12.37 -11.33 -8.37
C MET A 259 12.94 -10.34 -9.39
N GLY A 260 12.13 -9.84 -10.32
CA GLY A 260 12.58 -8.92 -11.37
C GLY A 260 13.35 -9.60 -12.50
N GLU A 261 13.06 -10.86 -12.80
CA GLU A 261 13.79 -11.70 -13.76
C GLU A 261 12.88 -12.26 -14.87
N PRO A 262 13.44 -12.59 -16.04
CA PRO A 262 12.74 -13.40 -17.04
C PRO A 262 12.32 -14.76 -16.47
N SER A 263 11.22 -15.30 -16.96
CA SER A 263 10.73 -16.64 -16.60
C SER A 263 11.80 -17.73 -16.68
N HIS A 264 12.03 -18.44 -15.57
CA HIS A 264 12.90 -19.60 -15.51
C HIS A 264 12.49 -20.56 -14.38
N SER A 265 13.08 -21.75 -14.35
CA SER A 265 12.83 -22.70 -13.26
C SER A 265 13.44 -22.23 -11.94
N ILE A 266 12.69 -22.34 -10.86
CA ILE A 266 13.08 -21.84 -9.54
C ILE A 266 13.75 -22.96 -8.71
N ALA A 267 14.96 -22.73 -8.21
CA ALA A 267 15.62 -23.67 -7.29
C ALA A 267 14.84 -23.78 -5.97
N ARG A 268 14.71 -24.98 -5.41
CA ARG A 268 13.89 -25.24 -4.22
C ARG A 268 14.30 -26.52 -3.49
N SER A 269 13.88 -26.65 -2.25
CA SER A 269 14.05 -27.83 -1.40
C SER A 269 12.82 -28.76 -1.47
N THR A 270 12.45 -29.39 -0.36
CA THR A 270 11.22 -30.18 -0.19
C THR A 270 10.27 -29.57 0.84
N LEU A 271 8.99 -29.93 0.76
CA LEU A 271 7.96 -29.50 1.71
C LEU A 271 8.18 -30.08 3.10
N GLU A 272 8.62 -31.35 3.18
CA GLU A 272 8.90 -32.07 4.43
C GLU A 272 10.06 -31.47 5.23
N GLY A 273 10.99 -30.79 4.55
CA GLY A 273 12.14 -30.14 5.18
C GLY A 273 11.83 -28.77 5.79
N GLN A 274 10.61 -28.25 5.61
CA GLN A 274 10.23 -26.93 6.11
C GLN A 274 9.81 -26.99 7.58
N ASN A 275 10.46 -26.16 8.39
CA ASN A 275 10.12 -25.95 9.79
C ASN A 275 9.81 -24.48 10.02
N LEU A 276 8.73 -24.20 10.72
CA LEU A 276 8.43 -22.86 11.19
C LEU A 276 8.76 -22.76 12.69
N PRO A 277 9.31 -21.63 13.15
CA PRO A 277 9.47 -21.40 14.58
C PRO A 277 8.11 -21.46 15.29
N ILE A 278 8.03 -22.29 16.33
CA ILE A 278 6.78 -22.75 16.97
C ILE A 278 6.22 -21.70 17.98
N ASP A 279 7.03 -20.75 18.44
CA ASP A 279 6.62 -19.77 19.46
C ASP A 279 6.14 -18.44 18.84
N LEU A 280 4.87 -18.42 18.43
CA LEU A 280 4.24 -17.23 17.84
C LEU A 280 3.84 -16.23 18.94
N LYS A 281 4.77 -15.37 19.33
CA LYS A 281 4.50 -14.26 20.24
C LYS A 281 3.78 -13.12 19.52
N LEU A 282 2.52 -12.89 19.88
CA LEU A 282 1.62 -12.02 19.12
C LEU A 282 1.83 -10.52 19.39
N GLY A 283 2.30 -10.15 20.58
CA GLY A 283 2.36 -8.75 20.98
C GLY A 283 1.03 -8.18 21.47
N TYR A 284 1.02 -6.87 21.75
CA TYR A 284 -0.21 -6.12 22.11
C TYR A 284 -0.90 -5.51 20.87
N PRO A 285 -2.24 -5.36 20.87
CA PRO A 285 -2.96 -4.71 19.77
C PRO A 285 -2.45 -3.31 19.39
N SER A 286 -2.00 -2.53 20.37
CA SER A 286 -1.40 -1.21 20.15
C SER A 286 -0.12 -1.27 19.29
N GLN A 287 0.59 -2.40 19.28
CA GLN A 287 1.77 -2.60 18.46
C GLN A 287 1.43 -2.74 16.97
N LEU A 288 0.18 -3.06 16.58
CA LEU A 288 -0.22 -3.01 15.18
C LEU A 288 0.00 -1.63 14.57
N LEU A 289 -0.40 -0.57 15.27
CA LEU A 289 -0.22 0.80 14.80
C LEU A 289 1.27 1.15 14.61
N ALA A 290 2.13 0.56 15.43
CA ALA A 290 3.57 0.82 15.44
C ALA A 290 4.36 -0.06 14.46
N ASN A 291 3.78 -1.17 13.98
CA ASN A 291 4.48 -2.12 13.13
C ASN A 291 3.87 -2.29 11.74
N ARG A 292 2.55 -2.14 11.57
CA ARG A 292 1.85 -2.34 10.29
C ARG A 292 1.95 -1.10 9.39
N PRO A 293 2.62 -1.18 8.24
CA PRO A 293 2.82 0.01 7.41
C PRO A 293 1.55 0.51 6.70
N ASP A 294 0.58 -0.36 6.40
CA ASP A 294 -0.72 0.02 5.86
C ASP A 294 -1.54 0.86 6.85
N VAL A 295 -1.51 0.50 8.12
CA VAL A 295 -2.13 1.25 9.22
C VAL A 295 -1.43 2.60 9.42
N MET A 296 -0.10 2.63 9.42
CA MET A 296 0.67 3.89 9.47
C MET A 296 0.30 4.82 8.32
N ARG A 297 0.23 4.29 7.10
CA ARG A 297 -0.14 5.07 5.91
C ARG A 297 -1.55 5.64 6.03
N ALA A 298 -2.50 4.85 6.53
CA ALA A 298 -3.87 5.31 6.75
C ALA A 298 -3.94 6.43 7.80
N GLU A 299 -3.12 6.37 8.85
CA GLU A 299 -3.00 7.46 9.83
C GLU A 299 -2.38 8.71 9.20
N TYR A 300 -1.31 8.59 8.41
CA TYR A 300 -0.73 9.73 7.70
C TYR A 300 -1.70 10.37 6.70
N ASN A 301 -2.56 9.58 6.05
CA ASN A 301 -3.63 10.12 5.21
C ASN A 301 -4.66 10.92 6.02
N LEU A 302 -5.00 10.46 7.23
CA LEU A 302 -5.84 11.21 8.16
C LEU A 302 -5.17 12.52 8.63
N MET A 303 -3.87 12.47 8.95
CA MET A 303 -3.09 13.67 9.29
C MET A 303 -3.05 14.68 8.14
N ASN A 304 -2.86 14.20 6.90
CA ASN A 304 -2.90 15.05 5.71
C ASN A 304 -4.27 15.74 5.58
N ALA A 305 -5.36 14.97 5.62
CA ALA A 305 -6.71 15.52 5.47
C ALA A 305 -7.06 16.51 6.60
N PHE A 306 -6.63 16.22 7.84
CA PHE A 306 -6.77 17.13 8.98
C PHE A 306 -6.05 18.47 8.74
N GLU A 307 -4.82 18.44 8.25
CA GLU A 307 -4.05 19.66 7.98
C GLU A 307 -4.60 20.43 6.77
N LEU A 308 -5.13 19.74 5.75
CA LEU A 308 -5.86 20.40 4.66
C LEU A 308 -7.14 21.09 5.15
N THR A 309 -7.86 20.51 6.12
CA THR A 309 -8.99 21.19 6.80
C THR A 309 -8.54 22.44 7.53
N ASN A 310 -7.39 22.41 8.23
CA ASN A 310 -6.79 23.60 8.85
C ASN A 310 -6.47 24.68 7.79
N ALA A 311 -5.88 24.28 6.65
CA ALA A 311 -5.56 25.20 5.56
C ALA A 311 -6.82 25.82 4.94
N ALA A 312 -7.89 25.04 4.75
CA ALA A 312 -9.18 25.52 4.26
C ALA A 312 -9.84 26.47 5.26
N LYS A 313 -9.75 26.18 6.57
CA LYS A 313 -10.25 27.06 7.62
C LYS A 313 -9.49 28.39 7.66
N ALA A 314 -8.18 28.38 7.40
CA ALA A 314 -7.37 29.60 7.36
C ALA A 314 -7.82 30.58 6.26
N GLN A 315 -8.49 30.10 5.19
CA GLN A 315 -9.02 30.97 4.13
C GLN A 315 -10.15 31.90 4.58
N PHE A 316 -10.80 31.63 5.72
CA PHE A 316 -11.79 32.56 6.28
C PHE A 316 -11.17 33.85 6.86
N TYR A 317 -9.85 33.88 7.04
CA TYR A 317 -9.12 34.99 7.65
C TYR A 317 -8.45 35.89 6.58
N PRO A 318 -8.17 37.16 6.91
CA PRO A 318 -7.51 38.08 5.98
C PRO A 318 -6.11 37.61 5.57
N THR A 319 -5.73 37.71 4.30
CA THR A 319 -4.37 37.38 3.86
C THR A 319 -3.51 38.64 3.77
N LEU A 320 -2.32 38.63 4.39
CA LEU A 320 -1.33 39.70 4.26
C LEU A 320 -0.35 39.36 3.15
N LYS A 321 -0.36 40.14 2.07
CA LYS A 321 0.59 40.04 0.96
C LYS A 321 1.47 41.27 0.89
N LEU A 322 2.76 41.07 0.72
CA LEU A 322 3.74 42.09 0.41
C LEU A 322 4.18 41.90 -1.04
N THR A 323 3.95 42.92 -1.87
CA THR A 323 4.45 42.95 -3.24
C THR A 323 5.40 44.13 -3.40
N GLY A 324 6.51 43.91 -4.07
CA GLY A 324 7.42 44.95 -4.51
C GLY A 324 7.64 44.83 -5.99
N SER A 325 7.84 45.93 -6.68
CA SER A 325 8.34 45.92 -8.05
C SER A 325 9.31 47.06 -8.26
N GLY A 326 10.22 46.87 -9.20
CA GLY A 326 11.16 47.89 -9.60
C GLY A 326 11.89 47.49 -10.85
N GLY A 327 12.55 48.45 -11.47
CA GLY A 327 13.23 48.23 -12.73
C GLY A 327 13.32 49.50 -13.55
N LEU A 328 13.23 49.35 -14.87
CA LEU A 328 13.37 50.43 -15.82
C LEU A 328 12.06 50.62 -16.57
N GLN A 329 11.62 51.86 -16.76
CA GLN A 329 10.42 52.21 -17.53
C GLN A 329 10.70 53.46 -18.37
N SER A 330 10.32 53.43 -19.64
CA SER A 330 10.46 54.58 -20.54
C SER A 330 9.40 54.56 -21.64
N VAL A 331 9.02 55.74 -22.12
CA VAL A 331 8.17 55.90 -23.33
C VAL A 331 8.98 55.87 -24.62
N ASP A 332 10.30 56.09 -24.52
CA ASP A 332 11.26 56.06 -25.61
C ASP A 332 12.34 55.01 -25.32
N ILE A 333 12.55 54.07 -26.25
CA ILE A 333 13.48 52.95 -26.04
C ILE A 333 14.92 53.41 -25.81
N ASP A 334 15.33 54.49 -26.47
CA ASP A 334 16.67 55.07 -26.37
C ASP A 334 17.00 55.57 -24.95
N HIS A 335 15.97 55.90 -24.17
CA HIS A 335 16.10 56.35 -22.79
C HIS A 335 15.89 55.23 -21.77
N LEU A 336 15.54 54.00 -22.17
CA LEU A 336 15.20 52.92 -21.25
C LEU A 336 16.30 52.61 -20.22
N PHE A 337 17.57 52.67 -20.64
CA PHE A 337 18.72 52.42 -19.76
C PHE A 337 19.29 53.70 -19.10
N SER A 338 18.53 54.80 -19.13
CA SER A 338 18.90 56.03 -18.42
C SER A 338 18.67 55.90 -16.91
N VAL A 339 19.44 56.64 -16.11
CA VAL A 339 19.26 56.68 -14.64
C VAL A 339 17.85 57.19 -14.26
N ASN A 340 17.24 58.02 -15.11
CA ASN A 340 15.91 58.58 -14.89
C ASN A 340 14.77 57.59 -15.17
N SER A 341 15.07 56.44 -15.79
CA SER A 341 14.09 55.38 -16.06
C SER A 341 13.90 54.43 -14.88
N LEU A 342 14.69 54.58 -13.82
CA LEU A 342 14.57 53.74 -12.63
C LEU A 342 13.27 54.02 -11.87
N PHE A 343 12.50 52.97 -11.59
CA PHE A 343 11.35 53.04 -10.71
C PHE A 343 11.38 51.93 -9.66
N ALA A 344 10.71 52.18 -8.54
CA ALA A 344 10.47 51.19 -7.50
C ALA A 344 9.17 51.51 -6.75
N ASN A 345 8.44 50.47 -6.37
CA ASN A 345 7.24 50.57 -5.55
C ASN A 345 7.13 49.36 -4.62
N VAL A 346 6.56 49.58 -3.44
CA VAL A 346 6.25 48.53 -2.46
C VAL A 346 4.81 48.71 -2.00
N VAL A 347 4.04 47.63 -2.05
CA VAL A 347 2.63 47.60 -1.68
C VAL A 347 2.42 46.46 -0.68
N ALA A 348 1.89 46.80 0.49
CA ALA A 348 1.40 45.83 1.46
C ALA A 348 -0.13 45.84 1.44
N GLY A 349 -0.74 44.68 1.22
CA GLY A 349 -2.19 44.52 1.14
C GLY A 349 -2.69 43.49 2.14
N LEU A 350 -3.66 43.88 2.96
CA LEU A 350 -4.44 42.96 3.79
C LEU A 350 -5.83 42.80 3.16
N ALA A 351 -6.13 41.62 2.64
CA ALA A 351 -7.39 41.36 1.94
C ALA A 351 -8.21 40.28 2.66
N GLN A 352 -9.47 40.60 2.98
CA GLN A 352 -10.42 39.64 3.52
C GLN A 352 -11.59 39.44 2.55
N PRO A 353 -11.88 38.19 2.14
CA PRO A 353 -13.05 37.91 1.32
C PRO A 353 -14.32 38.04 2.17
N ILE A 354 -15.18 39.01 1.84
CA ILE A 354 -16.48 39.20 2.52
C ILE A 354 -17.59 38.43 1.79
N LEU A 355 -17.71 38.64 0.47
CA LEU A 355 -18.64 37.91 -0.41
C LEU A 355 -17.84 37.13 -1.45
N ASN A 356 -17.94 35.79 -1.39
CA ASN A 356 -17.18 34.89 -2.27
C ASN A 356 -18.04 33.79 -2.90
N LYS A 357 -19.36 34.01 -3.01
CA LYS A 357 -20.31 33.03 -3.57
C LYS A 357 -20.20 31.63 -2.92
N ARG A 358 -19.98 31.58 -1.59
CA ARG A 358 -19.78 30.36 -0.78
C ARG A 358 -18.48 29.58 -1.09
N GLN A 359 -17.59 30.05 -1.95
CA GLN A 359 -16.41 29.28 -2.36
C GLN A 359 -15.56 28.76 -1.18
N ILE A 360 -15.23 29.63 -0.21
CA ILE A 360 -14.42 29.25 0.95
C ILE A 360 -15.19 28.31 1.89
N LYS A 361 -16.49 28.55 2.06
CA LYS A 361 -17.35 27.69 2.88
C LYS A 361 -17.47 26.29 2.27
N THR A 362 -17.67 26.19 0.97
CA THR A 362 -17.69 24.90 0.25
C THR A 362 -16.34 24.20 0.35
N ASN A 363 -15.21 24.90 0.17
CA ASN A 363 -13.88 24.29 0.29
C ASN A 363 -13.64 23.71 1.70
N TYR A 364 -14.08 24.43 2.75
CA TYR A 364 -14.02 23.94 4.12
C TYR A 364 -14.96 22.76 4.38
N ASP A 365 -16.20 22.81 3.89
CA ASP A 365 -17.16 21.71 4.03
C ASP A 365 -16.66 20.44 3.32
N VAL A 366 -16.05 20.57 2.13
CA VAL A 366 -15.38 19.46 1.41
C VAL A 366 -14.19 18.93 2.19
N SER A 367 -13.37 19.80 2.77
CA SER A 367 -12.21 19.37 3.58
C SER A 367 -12.64 18.61 4.84
N LEU A 368 -13.71 19.05 5.50
CA LEU A 368 -14.32 18.32 6.62
C LEU A 368 -14.81 16.92 6.21
N ALA A 369 -15.51 16.81 5.07
CA ALA A 369 -15.96 15.52 4.57
C ALA A 369 -14.80 14.59 4.19
N ASN A 370 -13.73 15.14 3.59
CA ASN A 370 -12.51 14.39 3.27
C ASN A 370 -11.77 13.92 4.53
N GLN A 371 -11.71 14.76 5.57
CA GLN A 371 -11.15 14.40 6.86
C GLN A 371 -11.93 13.26 7.52
N GLU A 372 -13.27 13.33 7.52
CA GLU A 372 -14.11 12.25 8.05
C GLU A 372 -13.93 10.96 7.25
N THR A 373 -13.85 11.06 5.92
CA THR A 373 -13.55 9.91 5.04
C THR A 373 -12.20 9.28 5.39
N ALA A 374 -11.17 10.09 5.61
CA ALA A 374 -9.84 9.61 6.01
C ALA A 374 -9.88 8.95 7.40
N TYR A 375 -10.67 9.47 8.33
CA TYR A 375 -10.88 8.88 9.65
C TYR A 375 -11.55 7.51 9.58
N LEU A 376 -12.65 7.40 8.81
CA LEU A 376 -13.34 6.14 8.60
C LEU A 376 -12.46 5.11 7.89
N ASN A 377 -11.65 5.54 6.92
CA ASN A 377 -10.67 4.66 6.27
C ASN A 377 -9.60 4.18 7.25
N PHE A 378 -9.05 5.06 8.09
CA PHE A 378 -8.11 4.67 9.14
C PHE A 378 -8.71 3.64 10.09
N ARG A 379 -9.92 3.88 10.59
CA ARG A 379 -10.63 2.93 11.45
C ARG A 379 -10.88 1.60 10.74
N LYS A 380 -11.29 1.63 9.48
CA LYS A 380 -11.50 0.42 8.65
C LYS A 380 -10.19 -0.36 8.50
N THR A 381 -9.06 0.29 8.22
CA THR A 381 -7.75 -0.37 8.10
C THR A 381 -7.34 -1.05 9.41
N VAL A 382 -7.58 -0.40 10.55
CA VAL A 382 -7.30 -0.99 11.88
C VAL A 382 -8.17 -2.22 12.15
N LEU A 383 -9.47 -2.16 11.83
CA LEU A 383 -10.38 -3.30 11.95
C LEU A 383 -10.02 -4.45 11.01
N THR A 384 -9.63 -4.15 9.77
CA THR A 384 -9.16 -5.15 8.80
C THR A 384 -7.89 -5.84 9.31
N ALA A 385 -6.92 -5.08 9.82
CA ALA A 385 -5.73 -5.64 10.45
C ALA A 385 -6.07 -6.56 11.64
N GLY A 386 -7.06 -6.14 12.45
CA GLY A 386 -7.69 -6.95 13.49
C GLY A 386 -8.20 -8.32 12.99
N LYS A 387 -8.99 -8.27 11.93
CA LYS A 387 -9.54 -9.46 11.29
C LYS A 387 -8.45 -10.39 10.76
N GLU A 388 -7.48 -9.86 10.02
CA GLU A 388 -6.42 -10.65 9.37
C GLU A 388 -5.59 -11.45 10.38
N VAL A 389 -5.19 -10.83 11.50
CA VAL A 389 -4.47 -11.52 12.58
C VAL A 389 -5.35 -12.62 13.19
N SER A 390 -6.62 -12.31 13.48
CA SER A 390 -7.54 -13.29 14.09
C SER A 390 -7.79 -14.51 13.19
N ASP A 391 -7.93 -14.28 11.88
CA ASP A 391 -8.13 -15.33 10.89
C ASP A 391 -6.86 -16.19 10.74
N ALA A 392 -5.68 -15.57 10.59
CA ALA A 392 -4.41 -16.27 10.41
C ALA A 392 -4.07 -17.15 11.64
N ILE A 393 -4.28 -16.64 12.86
CA ILE A 393 -4.13 -17.41 14.10
C ILE A 393 -5.04 -18.63 14.11
N ARG A 394 -6.31 -18.45 13.73
CA ARG A 394 -7.28 -19.54 13.76
C ARG A 394 -6.89 -20.64 12.79
N VAL A 395 -6.48 -20.29 11.57
CA VAL A 395 -6.02 -21.28 10.59
C VAL A 395 -4.76 -21.98 11.08
N PHE A 396 -3.76 -21.22 11.55
CA PHE A 396 -2.49 -21.80 12.01
C PHE A 396 -2.68 -22.78 13.19
N SER A 397 -3.45 -22.39 14.21
CA SER A 397 -3.61 -23.17 15.45
C SER A 397 -4.34 -24.51 15.28
N VAL A 398 -5.26 -24.62 14.32
CA VAL A 398 -6.05 -25.86 14.12
C VAL A 398 -5.44 -26.80 13.08
N GLN A 399 -4.45 -26.32 12.31
CA GLN A 399 -3.97 -27.03 11.13
C GLN A 399 -3.20 -28.32 11.49
N ASP A 400 -2.53 -28.36 12.65
CA ASP A 400 -1.86 -29.57 13.12
C ASP A 400 -2.84 -30.71 13.42
N SER A 401 -3.92 -30.41 14.16
CA SER A 401 -4.97 -31.40 14.42
C SER A 401 -5.66 -31.85 13.14
N PHE A 402 -5.85 -30.94 12.17
CA PHE A 402 -6.40 -31.30 10.86
C PHE A 402 -5.48 -32.26 10.10
N ILE A 403 -4.18 -31.97 10.04
CA ILE A 403 -3.18 -32.82 9.38
C ILE A 403 -3.13 -34.20 10.03
N GLU A 404 -3.16 -34.28 11.37
CA GLU A 404 -3.16 -35.54 12.11
C GLU A 404 -4.36 -36.42 11.75
N LEU A 405 -5.57 -35.84 11.70
CA LEU A 405 -6.79 -36.56 11.31
C LEU A 405 -6.74 -37.02 9.86
N LYS A 406 -6.23 -36.18 8.95
CA LYS A 406 -6.04 -36.56 7.54
C LYS A 406 -5.00 -37.66 7.36
N GLN A 407 -3.96 -37.68 8.18
CA GLN A 407 -2.99 -38.77 8.17
C GLN A 407 -3.63 -40.10 8.59
N LYS A 408 -4.43 -40.10 9.66
CA LYS A 408 -5.19 -41.29 10.09
C LYS A 408 -6.16 -41.78 9.00
N GLU A 409 -6.82 -40.86 8.31
CA GLU A 409 -7.69 -41.16 7.16
C GLU A 409 -6.90 -41.81 6.00
N LEU A 410 -5.74 -41.25 5.64
CA LEU A 410 -4.86 -41.81 4.61
C LEU A 410 -4.40 -43.23 4.99
N ASP A 411 -3.98 -43.44 6.23
CA ASP A 411 -3.50 -44.74 6.70
C ASP A 411 -4.62 -45.80 6.65
N ALA A 412 -5.86 -45.41 6.96
CA ALA A 412 -7.03 -46.28 6.85
C ALA A 412 -7.35 -46.62 5.38
N TYR A 413 -7.29 -45.65 4.46
CA TYR A 413 -7.50 -45.92 3.04
C TYR A 413 -6.40 -46.78 2.42
N LYS A 414 -5.12 -46.59 2.81
CA LYS A 414 -4.02 -47.45 2.37
C LYS A 414 -4.27 -48.91 2.77
N LYS A 415 -4.65 -49.18 4.02
CA LYS A 415 -5.04 -50.53 4.46
C LYS A 415 -6.26 -51.07 3.72
N SER A 416 -7.25 -50.22 3.43
CA SER A 416 -8.43 -50.63 2.66
C SER A 416 -8.06 -51.03 1.23
N VAL A 417 -7.13 -50.32 0.58
CA VAL A 417 -6.61 -50.73 -0.73
C VAL A 417 -5.97 -52.10 -0.65
N ASP A 418 -5.09 -52.31 0.32
CA ASP A 418 -4.37 -53.57 0.50
C ASP A 418 -5.34 -54.75 0.73
N TYR A 419 -6.27 -54.62 1.66
CA TYR A 419 -7.22 -55.68 2.00
C TYR A 419 -8.21 -55.97 0.86
N SER A 420 -8.75 -54.94 0.21
CA SER A 420 -9.65 -55.14 -0.94
C SER A 420 -8.92 -55.80 -2.11
N GLN A 421 -7.63 -55.48 -2.31
CA GLN A 421 -6.84 -56.11 -3.36
C GLN A 421 -6.62 -57.60 -3.08
N GLU A 422 -6.33 -57.98 -1.83
CA GLU A 422 -6.25 -59.39 -1.44
C GLU A 422 -7.58 -60.13 -1.66
N LEU A 423 -8.70 -59.56 -1.24
CA LEU A 423 -10.02 -60.18 -1.42
C LEU A 423 -10.39 -60.37 -2.90
N VAL A 424 -10.04 -59.41 -3.77
CA VAL A 424 -10.22 -59.56 -5.22
C VAL A 424 -9.37 -60.70 -5.77
N ASN A 425 -8.12 -60.83 -5.33
CA ASN A 425 -7.24 -61.91 -5.78
C ASN A 425 -7.79 -63.31 -5.42
N TYR A 426 -8.58 -63.42 -4.34
CA TYR A 426 -9.29 -64.63 -3.95
C TYR A 426 -10.72 -64.75 -4.52
N GLY A 427 -11.15 -63.80 -5.35
CA GLY A 427 -12.51 -63.77 -5.93
C GLY A 427 -13.62 -63.50 -4.92
N MET A 428 -13.29 -62.94 -3.75
CA MET A 428 -14.22 -62.71 -2.64
C MET A 428 -14.79 -61.29 -2.58
N ALA A 429 -14.29 -60.36 -3.41
CA ALA A 429 -14.75 -58.97 -3.46
C ALA A 429 -14.82 -58.43 -4.89
N ASN A 430 -15.60 -57.35 -5.07
CA ASN A 430 -15.67 -56.62 -6.33
C ASN A 430 -14.48 -55.64 -6.44
N TYR A 431 -13.87 -55.58 -7.62
CA TYR A 431 -12.77 -54.66 -7.91
C TYR A 431 -13.12 -53.18 -7.69
N LEU A 432 -14.41 -52.82 -7.75
CA LEU A 432 -14.89 -51.48 -7.42
C LEU A 432 -14.45 -50.99 -6.02
N GLU A 433 -14.32 -51.90 -5.04
CA GLU A 433 -13.87 -51.55 -3.69
C GLU A 433 -12.41 -51.07 -3.68
N VAL A 434 -11.53 -51.77 -4.41
CA VAL A 434 -10.13 -51.38 -4.61
C VAL A 434 -10.05 -50.01 -5.27
N LEU A 435 -10.84 -49.80 -6.33
CA LEU A 435 -10.85 -48.54 -7.07
C LEU A 435 -11.29 -47.37 -6.17
N ASN A 436 -12.36 -47.53 -5.41
CA ASN A 436 -12.86 -46.51 -4.49
C ASN A 436 -11.84 -46.18 -3.39
N ALA A 437 -11.25 -47.20 -2.76
CA ALA A 437 -10.21 -47.00 -1.74
C ALA A 437 -8.97 -46.30 -2.32
N SER A 438 -8.56 -46.64 -3.54
CA SER A 438 -7.41 -46.03 -4.22
C SER A 438 -7.66 -44.56 -4.55
N VAL A 439 -8.85 -44.21 -5.05
CA VAL A 439 -9.24 -42.82 -5.31
C VAL A 439 -9.25 -42.01 -4.01
N ASN A 440 -9.82 -42.56 -2.94
CA ASN A 440 -9.88 -41.88 -1.65
C ASN A 440 -8.50 -41.72 -1.00
N SER A 441 -7.60 -42.71 -1.13
CA SER A 441 -6.21 -42.60 -0.68
C SER A 441 -5.47 -41.47 -1.38
N LEU A 442 -5.56 -41.37 -2.71
CA LEU A 442 -4.96 -40.27 -3.48
C LEU A 442 -5.47 -38.91 -2.99
N ASN A 443 -6.80 -38.78 -2.85
CA ASN A 443 -7.42 -37.54 -2.39
C ASN A 443 -6.96 -37.17 -0.96
N ALA A 444 -6.86 -38.14 -0.05
CA ALA A 444 -6.36 -37.92 1.31
C ALA A 444 -4.90 -37.44 1.31
N GLU A 445 -4.05 -38.03 0.48
CA GLU A 445 -2.63 -37.66 0.37
C GLU A 445 -2.43 -36.25 -0.23
N LEU A 446 -3.18 -35.90 -1.27
CA LEU A 446 -3.21 -34.55 -1.82
C LEU A 446 -3.72 -33.52 -0.80
N ASN A 447 -4.75 -33.87 -0.02
CA ASN A 447 -5.29 -33.03 1.05
C ASN A 447 -4.29 -32.77 2.16
N ILE A 448 -3.46 -33.76 2.53
CA ILE A 448 -2.38 -33.56 3.51
C ILE A 448 -1.36 -32.55 3.00
N SER A 449 -0.97 -32.65 1.72
CA SER A 449 -0.05 -31.68 1.10
C SER A 449 -0.63 -30.26 1.12
N ASN A 450 -1.90 -30.10 0.73
CA ASN A 450 -2.61 -28.80 0.78
C ASN A 450 -2.76 -28.26 2.22
N ALA A 451 -2.99 -29.14 3.19
CA ALA A 451 -3.10 -28.79 4.60
C ALA A 451 -1.77 -28.27 5.17
N ARG A 452 -0.64 -28.91 4.80
CA ARG A 452 0.70 -28.44 5.14
C ARG A 452 0.98 -27.07 4.52
N TYR A 453 0.65 -26.87 3.26
CA TYR A 453 0.73 -25.55 2.62
C TYR A 453 -0.10 -24.51 3.38
N SER A 454 -1.33 -24.83 3.74
CA SER A 454 -2.24 -23.92 4.45
C SER A 454 -1.67 -23.51 5.80
N LYS A 455 -0.98 -24.42 6.50
CA LYS A 455 -0.24 -24.11 7.74
C LYS A 455 0.87 -23.09 7.47
N MET A 456 1.69 -23.35 6.46
CA MET A 456 2.84 -22.50 6.12
C MET A 456 2.38 -21.10 5.71
N LYS A 457 1.36 -21.04 4.84
CA LYS A 457 0.75 -19.80 4.40
C LYS A 457 0.16 -19.01 5.55
N ALA A 458 -0.57 -19.64 6.47
CA ALA A 458 -1.15 -18.97 7.64
C ALA A 458 -0.06 -18.37 8.55
N ALA A 459 1.10 -19.03 8.67
CA ALA A 459 2.23 -18.48 9.42
C ALA A 459 2.83 -17.24 8.73
N VAL A 460 2.97 -17.28 7.40
CA VAL A 460 3.43 -16.13 6.60
C VAL A 460 2.44 -14.96 6.74
N GLU A 461 1.14 -15.24 6.60
CA GLU A 461 0.06 -14.25 6.76
C GLU A 461 0.05 -13.66 8.16
N LEU A 462 0.26 -14.47 9.20
CA LEU A 462 0.35 -13.99 10.58
C LEU A 462 1.56 -13.06 10.78
N TYR A 463 2.72 -13.45 10.28
CA TYR A 463 3.93 -12.63 10.35
C TYR A 463 3.73 -11.27 9.65
N GLN A 464 3.15 -11.28 8.45
CA GLN A 464 2.79 -10.06 7.71
C GLN A 464 1.73 -9.24 8.46
N ALA A 465 0.67 -9.87 8.95
CA ALA A 465 -0.47 -9.21 9.58
C ALA A 465 -0.10 -8.53 10.89
N LEU A 466 0.93 -8.99 11.59
CA LEU A 466 1.48 -8.33 12.78
C LEU A 466 2.45 -7.17 12.42
N GLY A 467 2.74 -6.97 11.14
CA GLY A 467 3.62 -5.92 10.64
C GLY A 467 5.08 -6.34 10.45
N GLY A 468 5.35 -7.64 10.28
CA GLY A 468 6.67 -8.18 9.97
C GLY A 468 7.09 -7.98 8.51
N GLY A 469 8.34 -8.31 8.20
CA GLY A 469 8.86 -8.45 6.82
C GLY A 469 9.41 -7.19 6.16
N TRP A 470 9.13 -6.00 6.69
CA TRP A 470 9.70 -4.76 6.13
C TRP A 470 11.02 -4.32 6.77
N LYS A 471 11.33 -4.84 7.96
CA LYS A 471 12.54 -4.55 8.73
C LYS A 471 13.75 -5.27 8.17
#